data_AF-A0A7C0XNF2-F1
#
_entry.id   AF-A0A7C0XNF2-F1
#
_cell.length_a   1.000
_cell.length_b   1.000
_cell.length_c   1.000
_cell.angle_alpha   90.00
_cell.angle_beta   90.00
_cell.angle_gamma   90.00
#
_symmetry.space_group_name_H-M   'P 1'
#
loop_
_entity.id
_entity.type
_entity.pdbx_description
1 polymer ?
#
loop_
_entity_poly.entity_id
_entity_poly.type
_entity_poly.pdbx_seq_one_letter_code
_entity_poly.pdbx_strand_id
1 'polypeptide(L)'
;MDAERIKQLLEAVKSGRTGVEEAMEQLKSLPYQDLGFVKVDTHRSLRKGFPEVVFCPGKSPEQIKEILLNLTAVNPVVLAMRATEQV
;
A
#
# COMPACT_ATOMS: atom_id res chain seq x y z
N MET A 1 2.09 6.56 -1.18
CA MET A 1 1.79 8.00 -1.24
C MET A 1 0.58 8.17 -2.17
N ASP A 2 -0.43 8.94 -1.79
CA ASP A 2 -1.64 9.17 -2.58
C ASP A 2 -1.46 10.31 -3.60
N ALA A 3 -2.31 10.35 -4.64
CA ALA A 3 -2.16 11.32 -5.74
C ALA A 3 -2.19 12.78 -5.28
N GLU A 4 -2.97 13.10 -4.24
CA GLU A 4 -3.02 14.45 -3.66
C GLU A 4 -1.69 14.83 -3.00
N ARG A 5 -1.04 13.93 -2.26
CA ARG A 5 0.31 14.18 -1.72
C ARG A 5 1.35 14.35 -2.80
N ILE A 6 1.27 13.57 -3.89
CA ILE A 6 2.18 13.72 -5.03
C ILE A 6 1.98 15.10 -5.67
N LYS A 7 0.72 15.53 -5.87
CA LYS A 7 0.40 16.86 -6.40
C LYS A 7 0.95 17.97 -5.50
N GLN A 8 0.77 17.86 -4.18
CA GLN A 8 1.32 18.82 -3.21
C GLN A 8 2.85 18.87 -3.25
N LEU A 9 3.52 17.72 -3.36
CA LEU A 9 4.97 17.66 -3.47
C LEU A 9 5.46 18.31 -4.78
N LEU A 10 4.79 18.07 -5.90
CA LEU A 10 5.11 18.70 -7.18
C LEU A 10 4.86 20.21 -7.16
N GLU A 11 3.81 20.69 -6.50
CA GLU A 11 3.56 22.12 -6.29
C GLU A 11 4.63 22.75 -5.38
N ALA A 12 5.08 22.03 -4.35
CA ALA A 12 6.17 22.47 -3.48
C ALA A 12 7.48 22.63 -4.26
N VAL A 13 7.84 21.64 -5.09
CA VAL A 13 8.99 21.72 -6.01
C VAL A 13 8.86 22.89 -6.99
N LYS A 14 7.70 23.04 -7.64
CA LYS A 14 7.44 24.14 -8.58
C LYS A 14 7.56 25.52 -7.91
N SER A 15 7.17 25.62 -6.66
CA SER A 15 7.27 26.86 -5.86
C SER A 15 8.66 27.10 -5.26
N GLY A 16 9.61 26.18 -5.43
CA GLY A 16 10.94 26.25 -4.81
C GLY A 16 10.95 26.01 -3.29
N ARG A 17 9.84 25.55 -2.71
CA ARG A 17 9.72 25.25 -1.27
C ARG A 17 10.44 23.98 -0.86
N THR A 18 10.68 23.07 -1.80
CA THR A 18 11.47 21.84 -1.60
C THR A 18 12.34 21.63 -2.84
N GLY A 19 13.55 21.12 -2.63
CA GLY A 19 14.46 20.78 -3.72
C GLY A 19 14.03 19.51 -4.45
N VAL A 20 14.44 19.35 -5.70
CA VAL A 20 14.15 18.13 -6.48
C VAL A 20 14.72 16.88 -5.80
N GLU A 21 15.91 16.97 -5.23
CA GLU A 21 16.56 15.86 -4.51
C GLU A 21 15.81 15.46 -3.25
N GLU A 22 15.34 16.45 -2.50
CA GLU A 22 14.55 16.26 -1.27
C GLU A 22 13.16 15.66 -1.58
N ALA A 23 12.53 16.12 -2.67
CA ALA A 23 11.30 15.52 -3.18
C ALA A 23 11.51 14.08 -3.64
N MET A 24 12.63 13.79 -4.30
CA MET A 24 13.00 12.43 -4.69
C MET A 24 13.18 11.52 -3.48
N GLU A 25 13.72 12.02 -2.37
CA GLU A 25 13.87 11.26 -1.13
C GLU A 25 12.52 10.96 -0.47
N GLN A 26 11.60 11.92 -0.48
CA GLN A 26 10.22 11.69 -0.05
C GLN A 26 9.48 10.71 -0.97
N LEU A 27 9.75 10.74 -2.28
CA LEU A 27 9.23 9.76 -3.22
C LEU A 27 9.87 8.38 -3.04
N LYS A 28 11.11 8.25 -2.56
CA LYS A 28 11.71 6.95 -2.24
C LYS A 28 11.02 6.24 -1.08
N SER A 29 10.31 6.96 -0.20
CA SER A 29 9.43 6.37 0.83
C SER A 29 8.16 5.70 0.26
N LEU A 30 8.14 5.46 -1.06
CA LEU A 30 7.16 4.64 -1.76
C LEU A 30 6.83 3.38 -0.94
N PRO A 31 5.54 3.14 -0.60
CA PRO A 31 5.16 2.14 0.39
C PRO A 31 5.04 0.81 -0.34
N TYR A 32 6.18 0.23 -0.66
CA TYR A 32 6.30 -1.20 -0.87
C TYR A 32 6.84 -1.75 0.43
N GLN A 33 5.95 -2.15 1.34
CA GLN A 33 6.35 -2.98 2.45
C GLN A 33 6.60 -4.37 1.89
N ASP A 34 7.87 -4.71 1.72
CA ASP A 34 8.30 -6.07 1.43
C ASP A 34 8.44 -6.80 2.77
N LEU A 35 7.35 -7.46 3.20
CA LEU A 35 7.34 -8.28 4.41
C LEU A 35 7.92 -9.69 4.15
N GLY A 36 8.72 -9.88 3.11
CA GLY A 36 9.36 -11.15 2.74
C GLY A 36 8.40 -12.20 2.15
N PHE A 37 7.10 -12.10 2.44
CA PHE A 37 6.07 -13.05 1.95
C PHE A 37 4.92 -12.39 1.18
N VAL A 38 4.77 -11.07 1.27
CA VAL A 38 3.73 -10.30 0.57
C VAL A 38 4.28 -8.95 0.12
N LYS A 39 4.09 -8.64 -1.16
CA LYS A 39 4.28 -7.30 -1.70
C LYS A 39 2.93 -6.58 -1.70
N VAL A 40 2.75 -5.69 -0.75
CA VAL A 40 1.57 -4.83 -0.61
C VAL A 40 1.70 -3.67 -1.61
N ASP A 41 0.90 -3.68 -2.67
CA ASP A 41 0.88 -2.62 -3.70
C ASP A 41 -0.17 -1.56 -3.32
N THR A 42 0.26 -0.65 -2.45
CA THR A 42 -0.55 0.48 -1.97
C THR A 42 -0.98 1.46 -3.07
N HIS A 43 -0.45 1.35 -4.30
CA HIS A 43 -0.90 2.14 -5.46
C HIS A 43 -2.09 1.51 -6.21
N ARG A 44 -2.51 0.29 -5.87
CA ARG A 44 -3.62 -0.38 -6.56
C ARG A 44 -4.96 0.30 -6.31
N SER A 45 -5.25 0.72 -5.08
CA SER A 45 -6.49 1.41 -4.71
C SER A 45 -6.68 2.70 -5.53
N LEU A 46 -5.59 3.43 -5.76
CA LEU A 46 -5.58 4.69 -6.50
C LEU A 46 -5.73 4.54 -8.01
N ARG A 47 -5.23 3.44 -8.59
CA ARG A 47 -5.31 3.19 -10.05
C ARG A 47 -6.56 2.41 -10.47
N LYS A 48 -7.16 1.63 -9.58
CA LYS A 48 -8.23 0.68 -9.95
C LYS A 48 -9.51 0.78 -9.11
N GLY A 49 -9.55 1.60 -8.06
CA GLY A 49 -10.76 1.79 -7.23
C GLY A 49 -11.20 0.56 -6.43
N PHE A 50 -10.38 -0.50 -6.38
CA PHE A 50 -10.66 -1.72 -5.63
C PHE A 50 -9.59 -1.97 -4.56
N PRO A 51 -9.99 -2.51 -3.40
CA PRO A 51 -9.09 -2.81 -2.29
C PRO A 51 -8.05 -3.86 -2.66
N GLU A 52 -7.00 -3.94 -1.84
CA GLU A 52 -6.04 -5.03 -1.92
C GLU A 52 -6.71 -6.37 -1.59
N VAL A 53 -6.40 -7.40 -2.39
CA VAL A 53 -7.00 -8.72 -2.28
C VAL A 53 -5.96 -9.72 -1.79
N VAL A 54 -6.21 -10.32 -0.64
CA VAL A 54 -5.43 -11.44 -0.09
C VAL A 54 -5.92 -12.74 -0.70
N PHE A 55 -5.05 -13.42 -1.46
CA PHE A 55 -5.33 -14.77 -1.94
C PHE A 55 -4.96 -15.78 -0.86
N CYS A 56 -5.96 -16.41 -0.23
CA CYS A 56 -5.79 -17.29 0.93
C CYS A 56 -5.17 -18.68 0.65
N PRO A 57 -5.35 -19.33 -0.51
CA PRO A 57 -4.85 -20.69 -0.72
C PRO A 57 -3.34 -20.81 -0.51
N GLY A 58 -2.94 -21.86 0.23
CA GLY A 58 -1.54 -22.16 0.56
C GLY A 58 -0.95 -21.33 1.70
N LYS A 59 -1.74 -20.48 2.39
CA LYS A 59 -1.33 -19.72 3.57
C LYS A 59 -2.01 -20.26 4.83
N SER A 60 -1.31 -20.21 5.97
CA SER A 60 -1.92 -20.54 7.26
C SER A 60 -2.88 -19.43 7.71
N PRO A 61 -3.87 -19.74 8.56
CA PRO A 61 -4.75 -18.73 9.15
C PRO A 61 -3.99 -17.59 9.85
N GLU A 62 -2.89 -17.92 10.53
CA GLU A 62 -2.04 -16.93 11.22
C GLU A 62 -1.38 -15.98 10.23
N GLN A 63 -0.86 -16.50 9.12
CA GLN A 63 -0.27 -15.69 8.05
C GLN A 63 -1.33 -14.77 7.43
N ILE A 64 -2.54 -15.27 7.20
CA ILE A 64 -3.63 -14.46 6.62
C ILE A 64 -4.05 -13.35 7.59
N LYS A 65 -4.15 -13.65 8.89
CA LYS A 65 -4.44 -12.66 9.93
C LYS A 65 -3.40 -11.56 9.97
N GLU A 66 -2.12 -11.90 9.93
CA GLU A 66 -1.02 -10.93 9.93
C GLU A 66 -1.05 -10.04 8.68
N ILE A 67 -1.33 -10.62 7.51
CA ILE A 67 -1.49 -9.86 6.27
C ILE A 67 -2.67 -8.90 6.38
N LEU A 68 -3.84 -9.36 6.84
CA LEU A 68 -5.03 -8.53 6.96
C LEU A 68 -4.82 -7.38 7.95
N LEU A 69 -4.19 -7.62 9.11
CA LEU A 69 -3.90 -6.58 10.09
C LEU A 69 -3.02 -5.47 9.49
N ASN A 70 -1.94 -5.84 8.80
CA ASN A 70 -1.06 -4.87 8.14
C ASN A 70 -1.78 -4.11 7.02
N LEU A 71 -2.62 -4.79 6.23
CA LEU A 71 -3.39 -4.15 5.17
C LEU A 71 -4.43 -3.17 5.72
N THR A 72 -5.13 -3.53 6.81
CA THR A 72 -6.14 -2.66 7.44
C THR A 72 -5.56 -1.40 8.06
N ALA A 73 -4.29 -1.42 8.45
CA ALA A 73 -3.59 -0.23 8.95
C ALA A 73 -3.37 0.83 7.86
N VAL A 74 -3.38 0.44 6.59
CA VAL A 74 -3.12 1.32 5.44
C VAL A 74 -4.39 1.61 4.64
N ASN A 75 -5.28 0.63 4.49
CA ASN A 75 -6.54 0.74 3.77
C ASN A 75 -7.71 0.24 4.64
N PRO A 76 -8.82 1.00 4.77
CA PRO A 76 -9.95 0.60 5.61
C PRO A 76 -10.74 -0.59 5.04
N VAL A 77 -10.57 -0.89 3.73
CA VAL A 77 -11.24 -2.02 3.06
C VAL A 77 -10.19 -2.99 2.57
N VAL A 78 -10.33 -4.25 2.97
CA VAL A 78 -9.49 -5.39 2.57
C VAL A 78 -10.39 -6.53 2.13
N LEU A 79 -9.97 -7.29 1.13
CA LEU A 79 -10.72 -8.47 0.65
C LEU A 79 -9.86 -9.72 0.79
N ALA A 80 -10.41 -10.78 1.37
CA ALA A 80 -9.81 -12.11 1.34
C ALA A 80 -10.54 -12.98 0.32
N MET A 81 -9.82 -13.63 -0.59
CA MET A 81 -10.38 -14.46 -1.66
C MET A 81 -9.96 -15.92 -1.51
N ARG A 82 -10.90 -16.84 -1.75
CA ARG A 82 -10.71 -18.29 -1.60
C ARG A 82 -10.34 -18.68 -0.15
N ALA A 83 -10.90 -18.00 0.83
CA ALA A 83 -10.80 -18.38 2.24
C ALA A 83 -11.47 -19.75 2.48
N THR A 84 -10.93 -20.51 3.42
CA THR A 84 -11.54 -21.73 3.96
C THR A 84 -12.25 -21.40 5.26
N GLU A 85 -13.03 -22.34 5.81
CA GLU A 85 -13.77 -22.14 7.07
C GLU A 85 -12.88 -21.83 8.28
N GLN A 86 -11.57 -22.10 8.17
CA GLN A 86 -10.57 -21.84 9.21
C GLN A 86 -10.04 -20.39 9.20
N VAL A 87 -10.41 -19.59 8.20
CA VAL A 87 -9.93 -18.23 7.92
C VAL A 87 -11.09 -17.26 7.99
#